data_AF-A0A813S9R5-F1
#
_entry.id   AF-A0A813S9R5-F1
#
_cell.length_a   1.000
_cell.length_b   1.000
_cell.length_c   1.000
_cell.angle_alpha   90.00
_cell.angle_beta   90.00
_cell.angle_gamma   90.00
#
_symmetry.space_group_name_H-M   'P 1'
#
loop_
_entity.id
_entity.type
_entity.pdbx_description
1 polymer ?
#
loop_
_entity_poly.entity_id
_entity_poly.type
_entity_poly.pdbx_seq_one_letter_code
_entity_poly.pdbx_strand_id
1 'polypeptide(L)'
;MQNILKIYVATGAIFGGGYYLYSLRNSPSKITKQNYYNDSIELLKGYKPAIDVLGENFKIEKFDESDNFNEFSDKNAKLKILVKGDKRLADFFVYASRQETDRNWNIDTLEIKYRGSPNKFKIFDRSLINNPTTTT
;
A
#
# COMPACT_ATOMS: atom_id res chain seq x y z
N MET A 1 -25.26 -50.49 19.81
CA MET A 1 -26.19 -49.38 20.14
C MET A 1 -25.34 -48.11 20.15
N GLN A 2 -25.08 -47.49 19.00
CA GLN A 2 -25.80 -46.30 18.50
C GLN A 2 -26.11 -45.28 19.60
N ASN A 3 -25.38 -44.16 19.59
CA ASN A 3 -25.96 -42.81 19.49
C ASN A 3 -24.86 -41.78 19.15
N ILE A 4 -24.85 -41.40 17.87
CA ILE A 4 -24.15 -40.26 17.29
C ILE A 4 -25.23 -39.19 17.15
N LEU A 5 -25.11 -38.00 17.76
CA LEU A 5 -26.00 -36.89 17.39
C LEU A 5 -25.43 -35.49 17.67
N LYS A 6 -24.88 -34.92 16.59
CA LYS A 6 -24.99 -33.52 16.15
C LYS A 6 -24.46 -32.42 17.09
N ILE A 7 -23.19 -32.05 16.88
CA ILE A 7 -22.77 -30.66 17.07
C ILE A 7 -22.66 -30.03 15.69
N TYR A 8 -23.55 -29.07 15.46
CA TYR A 8 -23.71 -28.33 14.23
C TYR A 8 -22.45 -27.53 13.90
N VAL A 9 -22.02 -27.64 12.64
CA VAL A 9 -21.08 -26.73 12.00
C VAL A 9 -21.67 -25.31 12.07
N ALA A 10 -21.12 -24.50 12.96
CA ALA A 10 -21.35 -23.05 12.99
C ALA A 10 -20.01 -22.30 13.00
N THR A 11 -19.05 -22.77 12.20
CA THR A 11 -17.76 -22.09 12.00
C THR A 11 -17.78 -21.38 10.65
N GLY A 12 -18.66 -20.39 10.49
CA GLY A 12 -18.77 -19.64 9.24
C GLY A 12 -19.08 -18.15 9.38
N ALA A 13 -19.43 -17.66 10.57
CA ALA A 13 -20.05 -16.33 10.72
C ALA A 13 -19.29 -15.35 11.62
N ILE A 14 -17.98 -15.52 11.84
CA ILE A 14 -17.20 -14.57 12.67
C ILE A 14 -16.24 -13.69 11.83
N PHE A 15 -15.88 -14.10 10.61
CA PHE A 15 -14.92 -13.32 9.80
C PHE A 15 -15.55 -12.22 8.92
N GLY A 16 -16.87 -12.23 8.69
CA GLY A 16 -17.51 -11.26 7.79
C GLY A 16 -17.78 -9.88 8.41
N GLY A 17 -18.13 -9.83 9.70
CA GLY A 17 -18.57 -8.58 10.35
C GLY A 17 -17.45 -7.54 10.50
N GLY A 18 -16.25 -8.00 10.88
CA GLY A 18 -15.08 -7.13 10.99
C GLY A 18 -14.65 -6.57 9.62
N TYR A 19 -14.65 -7.40 8.58
CA TYR A 19 -14.29 -7.00 7.22
C TYR A 19 -15.28 -5.98 6.63
N TYR A 20 -16.58 -6.17 6.85
CA TYR A 20 -17.61 -5.25 6.34
C TYR A 20 -17.55 -3.87 7.02
N LEU A 21 -17.36 -3.83 8.35
CA LEU A 21 -17.17 -2.57 9.09
C LEU A 21 -15.84 -1.88 8.74
N TYR A 22 -14.77 -2.65 8.53
CA TYR A 22 -13.48 -2.15 8.05
C TYR A 22 -13.58 -1.55 6.64
N SER A 23 -14.27 -2.23 5.73
CA SER A 23 -14.56 -1.78 4.36
C SER A 23 -15.34 -0.45 4.32
N LEU A 24 -16.35 -0.29 5.20
CA LEU A 24 -17.13 0.95 5.29
C LEU A 24 -16.31 2.13 5.84
N ARG A 25 -15.40 1.87 6.79
CA ARG A 25 -14.50 2.90 7.34
C ARG A 25 -13.47 3.35 6.29
N ASN A 26 -12.93 2.40 5.52
CA ASN A 26 -11.78 2.57 4.64
C ASN A 26 -12.15 2.51 3.15
N SER A 27 -13.25 3.16 2.75
CA SER A 27 -13.62 3.23 1.33
C SER A 27 -12.47 3.76 0.45
N PRO A 28 -12.38 3.35 -0.83
CA PRO A 28 -11.21 3.65 -1.68
C PRO A 28 -11.10 5.14 -1.96
N SER A 29 -12.25 5.81 -1.95
CA SER A 29 -12.36 7.26 -2.04
C SER A 29 -11.72 7.98 -0.87
N LYS A 30 -11.56 7.37 0.31
CA LYS A 30 -10.89 8.02 1.46
C LYS A 30 -9.39 7.84 1.39
N ILE A 31 -8.91 6.65 1.00
CA ILE A 31 -7.48 6.34 0.89
C ILE A 31 -6.82 7.16 -0.22
N THR A 32 -7.41 7.15 -1.42
CA THR A 32 -6.91 7.93 -2.57
C THR A 32 -7.01 9.45 -2.39
N LYS A 33 -7.78 9.92 -1.40
CA LYS A 33 -7.87 11.33 -1.01
C LYS A 33 -6.86 11.75 0.06
N GLN A 34 -6.15 10.81 0.69
CA GLN A 34 -5.13 11.17 1.66
C GLN A 34 -3.91 11.75 0.96
N ASN A 35 -3.22 12.70 1.62
CA ASN A 35 -2.07 13.39 1.03
C ASN A 35 -0.97 12.40 0.62
N TYR A 36 -0.66 11.41 1.46
CA TYR A 36 0.40 10.43 1.18
C TYR A 36 0.19 9.66 -0.14
N TYR A 37 -1.05 9.47 -0.60
CA TYR A 37 -1.32 8.79 -1.86
C TYR A 37 -0.84 9.64 -3.04
N ASN A 38 -1.28 10.91 -3.12
CA ASN A 38 -0.89 11.81 -4.19
C ASN A 38 0.61 12.17 -4.12
N ASP A 39 1.10 12.47 -2.91
CA ASP A 39 2.52 12.80 -2.66
C ASP A 39 3.42 11.64 -3.12
N SER A 40 3.02 10.38 -2.87
CA SER A 40 3.79 9.21 -3.30
C SER A 40 3.84 9.05 -4.83
N ILE A 41 2.76 9.39 -5.52
CA ILE A 41 2.69 9.33 -6.99
C ILE A 41 3.56 10.43 -7.60
N GLU A 42 3.56 11.63 -7.04
CA GLU A 42 4.43 12.71 -7.48
C GLU A 42 5.91 12.37 -7.29
N LEU A 43 6.27 11.80 -6.14
CA LEU A 43 7.64 11.32 -5.89
C LEU A 43 8.05 10.22 -6.87
N LEU A 44 7.14 9.29 -7.20
CA LEU A 44 7.40 8.26 -8.21
C LEU A 44 7.61 8.87 -9.61
N LYS A 45 6.80 9.86 -10.00
CA LYS A 45 6.91 10.58 -11.28
C LYS A 45 8.20 11.40 -11.40
N GLY A 46 8.74 11.86 -10.28
CA GLY A 46 10.05 12.54 -10.24
C GLY A 46 11.25 11.58 -10.22
N TYR A 47 11.04 10.28 -9.98
CA TYR A 47 12.14 9.33 -9.81
C TYR A 47 12.68 8.84 -11.16
N LYS A 48 13.80 9.43 -11.61
CA LYS A 48 14.43 9.13 -12.90
C LYS A 48 14.60 7.63 -13.20
N PRO A 49 15.08 6.77 -12.27
CA PRO A 49 15.21 5.34 -12.56
C PRO A 49 13.87 4.64 -12.85
N ALA A 50 12.76 5.11 -12.27
CA ALA A 50 11.44 4.60 -12.63
C ALA A 50 11.03 5.05 -14.03
N ILE A 51 11.28 6.31 -14.41
CA ILE A 51 11.01 6.82 -15.76
C ILE A 51 11.78 5.99 -16.81
N ASP A 52 13.06 5.73 -16.57
CA ASP A 52 13.91 5.00 -17.52
C ASP A 52 13.37 3.58 -17.79
N VAL A 53 12.87 2.91 -16.74
CA VAL A 53 12.37 1.53 -16.78
C VAL A 53 10.90 1.42 -17.22
N LEU A 54 10.02 2.30 -16.74
CA LEU A 54 8.59 2.26 -17.02
C LEU A 54 8.23 2.99 -18.32
N GLY A 55 9.01 4.00 -18.71
CA GLY A 55 8.68 4.96 -19.76
C GLY A 55 8.17 6.29 -19.19
N GLU A 56 8.19 7.35 -20.00
CA GLU A 56 7.82 8.71 -19.58
C GLU A 56 6.33 8.86 -19.24
N ASN A 57 5.47 8.04 -19.83
CA ASN A 57 4.01 8.15 -19.68
C ASN A 57 3.40 6.97 -18.90
N PHE A 58 4.00 6.59 -17.78
CA PHE A 58 3.41 5.54 -16.94
C PHE A 58 2.13 6.00 -16.23
N LYS A 59 1.18 5.08 -16.11
CA LYS A 59 -0.13 5.28 -15.49
C LYS A 59 -0.21 4.56 -14.16
N ILE A 60 -0.89 5.18 -13.21
CA ILE A 60 -1.27 4.55 -11.94
C ILE A 60 -2.62 3.86 -12.18
N GLU A 61 -2.65 2.55 -12.02
CA GLU A 61 -3.89 1.79 -12.14
C GLU A 61 -4.77 2.00 -10.90
N LYS A 62 -6.06 1.68 -11.03
CA LYS A 62 -7.01 1.81 -9.93
C LYS A 62 -6.52 1.02 -8.72
N PHE A 63 -6.54 1.66 -7.56
CA PHE A 63 -6.20 1.01 -6.30
C PHE A 63 -7.13 -0.18 -6.01
N ASP A 64 -6.53 -1.35 -5.83
CA ASP A 64 -7.22 -2.60 -5.49
C ASP A 64 -7.17 -2.80 -3.97
N GLU A 65 -8.29 -2.56 -3.30
CA GLU A 65 -8.38 -2.67 -1.84
C GLU A 65 -8.35 -4.10 -1.33
N SER A 66 -8.70 -5.06 -2.18
CA SER A 66 -8.78 -6.48 -1.83
C SER A 66 -7.41 -7.15 -1.76
N ASP A 67 -6.35 -6.43 -2.16
CA ASP A 67 -5.00 -6.95 -2.10
C ASP A 67 -4.56 -7.20 -0.65
N ASN A 68 -4.18 -8.43 -0.35
CA ASN A 68 -3.75 -8.84 1.00
C ASN A 68 -2.49 -8.13 1.50
N PHE A 69 -1.73 -7.45 0.62
CA PHE A 69 -0.62 -6.62 1.04
C PHE A 69 -1.10 -5.33 1.73
N ASN A 70 -2.28 -4.84 1.35
CA ASN A 70 -2.77 -3.56 1.84
C ASN A 70 -3.19 -3.66 3.30
N GLU A 71 -2.70 -2.72 4.09
CA GLU A 71 -2.99 -2.64 5.51
C GLU A 71 -3.25 -1.19 5.88
N PHE A 72 -4.38 -0.91 6.54
CA PHE A 72 -4.73 0.43 6.95
C PHE A 72 -5.23 0.44 8.37
N SER A 73 -4.74 1.41 9.12
CA SER A 73 -5.19 1.72 10.46
C SER A 73 -5.35 3.23 10.59
N ASP A 74 -5.87 3.66 11.74
CA ASP A 74 -6.02 5.08 12.03
C ASP A 74 -4.69 5.85 12.05
N LYS A 75 -3.53 5.16 12.12
CA LYS A 75 -2.20 5.78 12.22
C LYS A 75 -1.17 5.30 11.19
N ASN A 76 -1.38 4.14 10.57
CA ASN A 76 -0.44 3.52 9.63
C ASN A 76 -1.18 3.10 8.35
N ALA A 77 -0.50 3.21 7.22
CA ALA A 77 -0.99 2.77 5.92
C ALA A 77 0.12 2.06 5.14
N LYS A 78 -0.24 0.93 4.53
CA LYS A 78 0.57 0.16 3.59
C LYS A 78 -0.24 -0.08 2.34
N LEU A 79 0.30 0.34 1.21
CA LEU A 79 -0.32 0.22 -0.10
C LEU A 79 0.54 -0.59 -1.05
N LYS A 80 -0.10 -1.40 -1.87
CA LYS A 80 0.40 -1.84 -3.16
C LYS A 80 -0.45 -1.22 -4.26
N ILE A 81 0.20 -0.49 -5.17
CA ILE A 81 -0.43 0.17 -6.29
C ILE A 81 0.20 -0.38 -7.57
N LEU A 82 -0.63 -0.84 -8.51
CA LEU A 82 -0.14 -1.28 -9.81
C LEU A 82 0.19 -0.06 -10.67
N VAL A 83 1.39 -0.07 -11.25
CA VAL A 83 1.89 0.98 -12.15
C VAL A 83 2.11 0.37 -13.52
N LYS A 84 1.46 0.95 -14.53
CA LYS A 84 1.54 0.53 -15.91
C LYS A 84 2.35 1.53 -16.72
N GLY A 85 3.62 1.19 -16.95
CA GLY A 85 4.45 1.89 -17.92
C GLY A 85 4.23 1.40 -19.34
N ASP A 86 4.66 2.21 -20.31
CA ASP A 86 4.68 1.84 -21.73
C ASP A 86 5.65 0.68 -22.00
N LYS A 87 6.73 0.59 -21.21
CA LYS A 87 7.77 -0.44 -21.35
C LYS A 87 7.57 -1.63 -20.43
N ARG A 88 7.07 -1.39 -19.21
CA ARG A 88 7.02 -2.41 -18.14
C ARG A 88 5.96 -2.11 -17.09
N LEU A 89 5.43 -3.17 -16.48
CA LEU A 89 4.58 -3.10 -15.28
C LEU A 89 5.44 -3.09 -14.01
N ALA A 90 4.96 -2.44 -12.96
CA ALA A 90 5.56 -2.50 -11.64
C ALA A 90 4.51 -2.46 -10.53
N ASP A 91 4.87 -3.04 -9.40
CA ASP A 91 4.15 -2.85 -8.14
C ASP A 91 4.86 -1.74 -7.36
N PHE A 92 4.11 -0.69 -7.01
CA PHE A 92 4.57 0.42 -6.21
C PHE A 92 4.05 0.29 -4.78
N PHE A 93 4.97 0.29 -3.81
CA PHE A 93 4.67 0.07 -2.41
C PHE A 93 4.83 1.39 -1.64
N VAL A 94 3.77 1.80 -0.95
CA VAL A 94 3.74 3.04 -0.16
C VAL A 94 3.53 2.68 1.30
N TYR A 95 4.41 3.17 2.15
CA TYR A 95 4.31 3.06 3.61
C TYR A 95 4.19 4.47 4.17
N ALA A 96 3.16 4.72 4.97
CA ALA A 96 2.90 6.03 5.55
C ALA A 96 2.39 5.93 6.98
N SER A 97 2.70 6.95 7.78
CA SER A 97 2.28 7.04 9.18
C SER A 97 1.94 8.46 9.60
N ARG A 98 1.07 8.58 10.61
CA ARG A 98 0.75 9.84 11.30
C ARG A 98 0.71 9.65 12.80
N GLN A 99 1.05 10.70 13.54
CA GLN A 99 1.07 10.67 15.00
C GLN A 99 -0.34 10.64 15.60
N GLU A 100 -1.22 11.49 15.07
CA GLU A 100 -2.58 11.72 15.53
C GLU A 100 -3.54 11.72 14.34
N THR A 101 -4.82 11.43 14.58
CA THR A 101 -5.83 11.21 13.53
C THR A 101 -6.27 12.46 12.77
N ASP A 102 -6.00 13.62 13.35
CA ASP A 102 -6.25 14.97 12.82
C ASP A 102 -5.03 15.56 12.10
N ARG A 103 -3.86 14.91 12.19
CA ARG A 103 -2.64 15.36 11.51
C ARG A 103 -2.49 14.77 10.11
N ASN A 104 -1.70 15.48 9.31
CA ASN A 104 -1.27 15.03 7.98
C ASN A 104 -0.47 13.72 8.07
N TRP A 105 -0.63 12.90 7.04
CA TRP A 105 0.17 11.70 6.88
C TRP A 105 1.58 12.05 6.42
N ASN A 106 2.55 11.27 6.90
CA ASN A 106 3.92 11.33 6.43
C ASN A 106 4.22 10.07 5.64
N ILE A 107 4.89 10.22 4.50
CA ILE A 107 5.46 9.07 3.80
C ILE A 107 6.68 8.60 4.60
N ASP A 108 6.71 7.31 4.89
CA ASP A 108 7.81 6.65 5.60
C ASP A 108 8.80 6.07 4.62
N THR A 109 8.28 5.29 3.67
CA THR A 109 9.08 4.56 2.71
C THR A 109 8.31 4.40 1.42
N LEU A 110 9.00 4.53 0.30
CA LEU A 110 8.49 4.20 -1.03
C LEU A 110 9.38 3.13 -1.65
N GLU A 111 8.79 2.08 -2.17
CA GLU A 111 9.51 1.02 -2.87
C GLU A 111 8.83 0.70 -4.20
N ILE A 112 9.60 0.23 -5.17
CA ILE A 112 9.09 -0.24 -6.45
C ILE A 112 9.64 -1.62 -6.80
N LYS A 113 8.78 -2.49 -7.30
CA LYS A 113 9.16 -3.80 -7.85
C LYS A 113 8.75 -3.86 -9.30
N TYR A 114 9.73 -3.92 -10.20
CA TYR A 114 9.47 -4.13 -11.62
C TYR A 114 9.07 -5.57 -11.88
N ARG A 115 8.02 -5.79 -12.68
CA ARG A 115 7.55 -7.14 -13.02
C ARG A 115 8.64 -7.88 -13.81
N GLY A 116 8.91 -9.12 -13.40
CA GLY A 116 10.03 -9.92 -13.92
C GLY A 116 11.38 -9.67 -13.21
N SER A 117 11.46 -8.69 -12.30
CA SER A 117 12.61 -8.54 -11.40
C SER A 117 12.33 -9.22 -10.06
N PRO A 118 13.30 -9.96 -9.48
CA PRO A 118 13.16 -10.48 -8.12
C PRO A 118 13.28 -9.37 -7.07
N ASN A 119 13.89 -8.24 -7.42
CA ASN A 119 14.31 -7.21 -6.47
C ASN A 119 13.25 -6.11 -6.31
N LYS A 120 13.15 -5.61 -5.08
CA LYS A 120 12.48 -4.33 -4.78
C LYS A 120 13.53 -3.24 -4.66
N PHE A 121 13.22 -2.06 -5.16
CA PHE A 121 14.08 -0.88 -5.12
C PHE A 121 13.45 0.18 -4.24
N LYS A 122 14.22 0.74 -3.31
CA LYS A 122 13.78 1.81 -2.43
C LYS A 122 13.93 3.15 -3.16
N ILE A 123 12.83 3.90 -3.26
CA ILE A 123 12.77 5.22 -3.90
C ILE A 123 13.00 6.32 -2.85
N PHE A 124 12.37 6.15 -1.69
CA PHE A 124 12.40 7.13 -0.61
C PHE A 124 12.39 6.42 0.74
N ASP A 125 13.10 6.97 1.72
CA ASP A 125 13.08 6.52 3.10
C ASP A 125 13.34 7.69 4.04
N ARG A 126 12.31 8.03 4.83
CA ARG A 126 12.32 9.15 5.77
C ARG A 126 13.38 8.97 6.86
N SER A 127 13.72 7.74 7.24
CA SER A 127 14.71 7.48 8.29
C SER A 127 16.12 7.96 7.89
N LEU A 128 16.42 7.99 6.59
CA LEU A 128 17.70 8.47 6.05
C LEU A 128 17.82 9.99 6.08
N ILE A 129 16.69 10.71 6.13
CA ILE A 129 16.67 12.18 6.22
C ILE A 129 16.84 12.62 7.67
N ASN A 130 16.22 11.89 8.60
CA ASN A 130 16.24 12.23 10.03
C ASN A 130 17.51 11.75 10.74
N ASN A 131 18.25 10.82 10.14
CA ASN A 131 19.58 10.39 10.59
C ASN A 131 20.60 10.76 9.51
N PRO A 132 21.12 12.00 9.48
CA PRO A 132 22.26 12.34 8.64
C PRO A 132 23.50 11.67 9.22
N THR A 133 23.65 10.37 9.01
CA THR A 133 24.91 9.69 9.32
C THR A 133 25.95 10.25 8.35
N THR A 134 26.81 11.08 8.94
CA THR A 134 28.06 11.66 8.46
C THR A 134 28.69 10.79 7.37
N THR A 135 28.57 11.24 6.11
CA THR A 135 29.42 10.72 5.04
C THR A 135 30.68 11.58 5.03
N THR A 136 31.72 11.11 5.74
CA THR A 136 33.09 11.61 5.64
C THR A 136 33.84 10.79 4.61
#